data_AF-A0A3G2T1Y3-F1
#
_entry.id   AF-A0A3G2T1Y3-F1
#
_cell.length_a   1.000
_cell.length_b   1.000
_cell.length_c   1.000
_cell.angle_alpha   90.00
_cell.angle_beta   90.00
_cell.angle_gamma   90.00
#
_symmetry.space_group_name_H-M   'P 1'
#
loop_
_entity.id
_entity.type
_entity.pdbx_description
1 polymer ?
#
loop_
_entity_poly.entity_id
_entity_poly.type
_entity_poly.pdbx_seq_one_letter_code
_entity_poly.pdbx_strand_id
1 'polypeptide(L)'
;MKKIILLGLVALSLSACDIKPAANVEAKSTFKDSTECQKQLREIVKSSFNLRGIPTSALKFNVFAKTDNEERIQIDALKNEVTDARPIGQFRVLKSEKKIFDSTFDETNLIEVNLKNHGNVIDICFPKS
;
A
#
# COMPACT_ATOMS: atom_id res chain seq x y z
N MET A 1 39.81 51.26 45.08
CA MET A 1 40.35 50.83 43.78
C MET A 1 39.92 49.38 43.51
N LYS A 2 39.34 49.09 42.33
CA LYS A 2 39.57 47.89 41.47
C LYS A 2 39.38 46.49 42.13
N LYS A 3 38.58 45.52 41.67
CA LYS A 3 37.92 45.19 40.38
C LYS A 3 36.74 44.26 40.67
N ILE A 4 35.67 44.39 39.88
CA ILE A 4 34.63 43.37 39.72
C ILE A 4 35.26 42.24 38.91
N ILE A 5 35.21 41.00 39.40
CA ILE A 5 35.51 39.81 38.59
C ILE A 5 34.25 38.96 38.52
N LEU A 6 33.65 39.04 37.34
CA LEU A 6 32.62 38.19 36.76
C LEU A 6 33.22 36.81 36.46
N LEU A 7 32.53 35.70 36.75
CA LEU A 7 32.67 34.35 36.13
C LEU A 7 31.87 33.35 36.99
N GLY A 8 30.93 32.55 36.50
CA GLY A 8 30.33 32.41 35.17
C GLY A 8 29.07 31.56 35.35
N LEU A 9 27.98 31.93 34.66
CA LEU A 9 26.82 31.05 34.53
C LEU A 9 27.24 29.86 33.65
N VAL A 10 27.25 28.67 34.24
CA VAL A 10 27.28 27.42 33.47
C VAL A 10 25.92 27.31 32.79
N ALA A 11 25.86 27.77 31.54
CA ALA A 11 24.74 27.49 30.66
C ALA A 11 24.75 25.99 30.39
N LEU A 12 23.84 25.26 31.06
CA LEU A 12 23.41 23.94 30.64
C LEU A 12 22.71 24.11 29.30
N SER A 13 23.48 24.09 28.21
CA SER A 13 22.96 23.78 26.89
C SER A 13 22.54 22.32 26.90
N LEU A 14 21.34 22.05 27.45
CA LEU A 14 20.63 20.83 27.13
C LEU A 14 20.47 20.89 25.61
N SER A 15 21.23 20.02 24.95
CA SER A 15 21.13 19.75 23.54
C SER A 15 19.66 19.69 23.18
N ALA A 16 19.17 20.72 22.49
CA ALA A 16 18.09 20.53 21.55
C ALA A 16 18.65 19.51 20.57
N CYS A 17 18.40 18.23 20.88
CA CYS A 17 18.53 17.16 19.95
C CYS A 17 17.59 17.58 18.84
N ASP A 18 18.15 18.08 17.74
CA ASP A 18 17.41 18.21 16.50
C ASP A 18 16.80 16.83 16.27
N ILE A 19 15.52 16.70 16.61
CA ILE A 19 14.70 15.61 16.14
C ILE A 19 14.59 15.90 14.65
N LYS A 20 15.64 15.54 13.91
CA LYS A 20 15.50 15.27 12.49
C LYS A 20 14.30 14.34 12.43
N PRO A 21 13.21 14.67 11.73
CA PRO A 21 12.19 13.67 11.49
C PRO A 21 12.96 12.48 10.93
N ALA A 22 12.88 11.34 11.65
CA ALA A 22 13.49 10.10 11.21
C ALA A 22 13.17 10.01 9.73
N ALA A 23 14.20 9.97 8.89
CA ALA A 23 14.07 10.07 7.45
C ALA A 23 12.84 9.26 7.07
N ASN A 24 11.81 9.91 6.51
CA ASN A 24 10.55 9.24 6.15
C ASN A 24 10.94 8.07 5.25
N VAL A 25 11.10 6.89 5.83
CA VAL A 25 11.37 5.67 5.09
C VAL A 25 10.05 5.43 4.38
N GLU A 26 9.99 5.81 3.11
CA GLU A 26 8.81 5.55 2.30
C GLU A 26 8.55 4.05 2.36
N ALA A 27 7.35 3.69 2.84
CA ALA A 27 6.96 2.29 2.91
C ALA A 27 7.11 1.68 1.52
N LYS A 28 7.85 0.59 1.42
CA LYS A 28 8.07 -0.10 0.14
C LYS A 28 7.02 -1.19 -0.02
N SER A 29 6.42 -1.27 -1.21
CA SER A 29 5.50 -2.38 -1.54
C SER A 29 6.27 -3.69 -1.56
N THR A 30 5.75 -4.70 -0.85
CA THR A 30 6.27 -6.07 -0.81
C THR A 30 5.30 -7.08 -1.40
N PHE A 31 4.06 -6.67 -1.69
CA PHE A 31 3.17 -7.43 -2.55
C PHE A 31 3.69 -7.44 -3.98
N LYS A 32 3.71 -8.64 -4.56
CA LYS A 32 4.39 -8.90 -5.82
C LYS A 32 3.59 -8.37 -6.99
N ASP A 33 4.28 -7.74 -7.93
CA ASP A 33 3.73 -7.24 -9.18
C ASP A 33 4.10 -8.14 -10.38
N SER A 34 4.18 -9.45 -10.15
CA SER A 34 4.52 -10.41 -11.21
C SER A 34 3.33 -10.66 -12.14
N THR A 35 3.60 -11.10 -13.37
CA THR A 35 2.54 -11.49 -14.34
C THR A 35 1.57 -12.53 -13.76
N GLU A 36 2.07 -13.50 -13.00
CA GLU A 36 1.21 -14.51 -12.39
C GLU A 36 0.36 -13.91 -11.27
N CYS A 37 0.89 -12.98 -10.47
CA CYS A 37 0.07 -12.29 -9.47
C CYS A 37 -1.02 -11.43 -10.12
N GLN A 38 -0.68 -10.70 -11.18
CA GLN A 38 -1.63 -9.94 -11.98
C GLN A 38 -2.75 -10.82 -12.54
N LYS A 39 -2.43 -12.06 -12.96
CA LYS A 39 -3.43 -13.04 -13.38
C LYS A 39 -4.35 -13.47 -12.23
N GLN A 40 -3.80 -13.77 -11.06
CA GLN A 40 -4.59 -14.11 -9.86
C GLN A 40 -5.55 -12.96 -9.47
N LEU A 41 -5.09 -11.70 -9.55
CA LEU A 41 -5.93 -10.54 -9.28
C LEU A 41 -7.08 -10.40 -10.30
N ARG A 42 -6.86 -10.70 -11.58
CA ARG A 42 -7.94 -10.72 -12.59
C ARG A 42 -8.99 -11.79 -12.28
N GLU A 43 -8.57 -12.97 -11.82
CA GLU A 43 -9.48 -14.05 -11.41
C GLU A 43 -10.31 -13.65 -10.19
N ILE A 44 -9.68 -13.00 -9.21
CA ILE A 44 -10.38 -12.40 -8.06
C ILE A 44 -11.43 -11.41 -8.54
N VAL A 45 -11.04 -10.42 -9.35
CA VAL A 45 -11.98 -9.39 -9.81
C VAL A 45 -13.15 -10.00 -10.59
N LYS A 46 -12.88 -10.97 -11.48
CA LYS A 46 -13.92 -11.67 -12.24
C LYS A 46 -14.95 -12.35 -11.35
N SER A 47 -14.52 -12.92 -10.23
CA SER A 47 -15.40 -13.63 -9.29
C SER A 47 -16.16 -12.71 -8.34
N SER A 48 -15.57 -11.55 -8.01
CA SER A 48 -16.05 -10.69 -6.92
C SER A 48 -16.74 -9.42 -7.40
N PHE A 49 -16.57 -9.01 -8.66
CA PHE A 49 -17.07 -7.73 -9.19
C PHE A 49 -17.93 -7.91 -10.42
N ASN A 50 -18.95 -7.06 -10.54
CA ASN A 50 -19.67 -6.87 -11.80
C ASN A 50 -18.90 -5.86 -12.68
N LEU A 51 -18.17 -6.38 -13.66
CA LEU A 51 -17.35 -5.57 -14.57
C LEU A 51 -18.12 -4.79 -15.64
N ARG A 52 -19.47 -4.90 -15.71
CA ARG A 52 -20.32 -4.16 -16.66
C ARG A 52 -19.80 -4.14 -18.11
N GLY A 53 -19.31 -5.28 -18.59
CA GLY A 53 -18.78 -5.43 -19.95
C GLY A 53 -17.30 -5.07 -20.14
N ILE A 54 -16.58 -4.68 -19.09
CA ILE A 54 -15.12 -4.53 -19.14
C ILE A 54 -14.49 -5.93 -19.20
N PRO A 55 -13.71 -6.26 -20.24
CA PRO A 55 -13.04 -7.55 -20.31
C PRO A 55 -11.94 -7.61 -19.24
N THR A 56 -11.80 -8.78 -18.59
CA THR A 56 -10.77 -8.98 -17.55
C THR A 56 -9.35 -8.80 -18.08
N SER A 57 -9.12 -8.98 -19.38
CA SER A 57 -7.85 -8.71 -20.07
C SER A 57 -7.50 -7.22 -20.12
N ALA A 58 -8.48 -6.32 -20.01
CA ALA A 58 -8.27 -4.87 -19.97
C ALA A 58 -7.99 -4.33 -18.56
N LEU A 59 -7.94 -5.19 -17.54
CA LEU A 59 -7.65 -4.76 -16.17
C LEU A 59 -6.15 -4.61 -15.94
N LYS A 60 -5.76 -3.52 -15.27
CA LYS A 60 -4.42 -3.27 -14.76
C LYS A 60 -4.50 -3.03 -13.26
N PHE A 61 -3.52 -3.56 -12.51
CA PHE A 61 -3.46 -3.43 -11.07
C PHE A 61 -2.19 -2.67 -10.70
N ASN A 62 -2.33 -1.52 -10.05
CA ASN A 62 -1.20 -0.74 -9.54
C ASN A 62 -1.14 -0.88 -8.02
N VAL A 63 0.02 -1.27 -7.49
CA VAL A 63 0.20 -1.53 -6.05
C VAL A 63 0.93 -0.36 -5.40
N PHE A 64 0.37 0.13 -4.29
CA PHE A 64 0.90 1.24 -3.51
C PHE A 64 1.01 0.83 -2.04
N ALA A 65 2.19 0.99 -1.44
CA ALA A 65 2.33 0.82 0.01
C ALA A 65 1.72 2.02 0.74
N LYS A 66 0.87 1.74 1.71
CA LYS A 66 0.33 2.76 2.63
C LYS A 66 1.11 2.75 3.94
N THR A 67 1.48 1.56 4.40
CA THR A 67 2.35 1.33 5.56
C THR A 67 3.19 0.06 5.32
N ASP A 68 4.06 -0.28 6.26
CA ASP A 68 4.81 -1.54 6.22
C ASP A 68 3.92 -2.79 6.29
N ASN A 69 2.68 -2.66 6.79
CA ASN A 69 1.73 -3.76 6.95
C ASN A 69 0.52 -3.70 5.99
N GLU A 70 0.33 -2.57 5.32
CA GLU A 70 -0.85 -2.31 4.47
C GLU A 70 -0.46 -1.78 3.10
N GLU A 71 -1.08 -2.34 2.07
CA GLU A 71 -1.01 -1.86 0.70
C GLU A 71 -2.40 -1.60 0.13
N ARG A 72 -2.44 -0.74 -0.88
CA ARG A 72 -3.60 -0.51 -1.74
C ARG A 72 -3.28 -1.00 -3.14
N ILE A 73 -4.22 -1.72 -3.74
CA ILE A 73 -4.16 -2.11 -5.14
C ILE A 73 -5.26 -1.36 -5.87
N GLN A 74 -4.89 -0.37 -6.70
CA GLN A 74 -5.85 0.28 -7.58
C GLN A 74 -6.14 -0.62 -8.78
N ILE A 75 -7.41 -0.75 -9.12
CA ILE A 75 -7.89 -1.52 -10.27
C ILE A 75 -8.28 -0.52 -11.36
N ASP A 76 -7.54 -0.53 -12.46
CA ASP A 76 -7.81 0.30 -13.63
C ASP A 76 -8.38 -0.54 -14.77
N ALA A 77 -9.33 0.04 -15.50
CA ALA A 77 -9.76 -0.46 -16.80
C ALA A 77 -9.07 0.34 -17.91
N LEU A 78 -8.37 -0.36 -18.80
CA LEU A 78 -7.74 0.21 -19.98
C LEU A 78 -8.74 0.27 -21.14
N LYS A 79 -8.97 1.46 -21.69
CA LYS A 79 -9.90 1.66 -22.81
C LYS A 79 -9.27 1.29 -24.16
N ASN A 80 -7.96 1.52 -24.28
CA ASN A 80 -7.07 1.11 -25.38
C ASN A 80 -5.78 0.62 -24.72
N GLU A 81 -5.07 -0.34 -25.31
CA GLU A 81 -4.01 -1.14 -24.66
C GLU A 81 -2.86 -0.37 -23.97
N VAL A 82 -2.79 0.97 -24.00
CA VAL A 82 -1.62 1.70 -23.47
C VAL A 82 -1.90 3.04 -22.75
N THR A 83 -2.95 3.82 -23.05
CA THR A 83 -2.97 5.25 -22.64
C THR A 83 -4.13 5.74 -21.78
N ASP A 84 -5.36 5.22 -21.95
CA ASP A 84 -6.52 5.67 -21.18
C ASP A 84 -6.87 4.66 -20.08
N ALA A 85 -6.26 4.83 -18.91
CA ALA A 85 -6.58 4.08 -17.70
C ALA A 85 -7.67 4.80 -16.90
N ARG A 86 -8.77 4.11 -16.61
CA ARG A 86 -9.84 4.61 -15.73
C ARG A 86 -9.87 3.79 -14.45
N PRO A 87 -9.71 4.40 -13.26
CA PRO A 87 -9.91 3.70 -12.00
C PRO A 87 -11.35 3.18 -11.90
N ILE A 88 -11.52 1.90 -11.59
CA ILE A 88 -12.83 1.26 -11.44
C ILE A 88 -13.03 0.61 -10.07
N GLY A 89 -11.97 0.49 -9.28
CA GLY A 89 -12.04 -0.08 -7.94
C GLY A 89 -10.69 -0.08 -7.24
N GLN A 90 -10.70 -0.58 -6.01
CA GLN A 90 -9.49 -0.75 -5.24
C GLN A 90 -9.61 -1.90 -4.25
N PHE A 91 -8.48 -2.53 -3.96
CA PHE A 91 -8.32 -3.43 -2.84
C PHE A 91 -7.48 -2.82 -1.74
N ARG A 92 -7.81 -3.16 -0.49
CA ARG A 92 -6.91 -3.04 0.66
C ARG A 92 -6.29 -4.41 0.93
N VAL A 93 -4.98 -4.44 1.14
CA VAL A 93 -4.22 -5.65 1.45
C VAL A 93 -3.61 -5.52 2.83
N LEU A 94 -3.88 -6.50 3.70
CA LEU A 94 -3.22 -6.63 5.00
C LEU A 94 -2.20 -7.76 4.90
N LYS A 95 -0.91 -7.38 4.90
CA LYS A 95 0.20 -8.30 4.60
C LYS A 95 0.41 -9.36 5.66
N SER A 96 0.42 -8.96 6.93
CA SER A 96 0.61 -9.87 8.08
C SER A 96 -0.51 -10.92 8.19
N GLU A 97 -1.73 -10.52 7.84
CA GLU A 97 -2.91 -11.40 7.88
C GLU A 97 -3.14 -12.19 6.59
N LYS A 98 -2.40 -11.86 5.52
CA LYS A 98 -2.58 -12.44 4.17
C LYS A 98 -4.02 -12.28 3.66
N LYS A 99 -4.63 -11.11 3.90
CA LYS A 99 -6.01 -10.80 3.52
C LYS A 99 -6.09 -9.70 2.47
N ILE A 100 -7.12 -9.80 1.63
CA ILE A 100 -7.50 -8.79 0.65
C ILE A 100 -8.95 -8.41 0.91
N PHE A 101 -9.25 -7.12 0.86
CA PHE A 101 -10.58 -6.58 1.02
C PHE A 101 -10.94 -5.71 -0.18
N ASP A 102 -12.17 -5.80 -0.68
CA ASP A 102 -12.73 -4.79 -1.57
C ASP A 102 -12.96 -3.51 -0.76
N SER A 103 -12.25 -2.45 -1.16
CA SER A 103 -12.35 -1.12 -0.57
C SER A 103 -12.84 -0.09 -1.57
N THR A 104 -13.50 -0.51 -2.65
CA THR A 104 -13.90 0.36 -3.77
C THR A 104 -14.82 1.50 -3.32
N PHE A 105 -15.73 1.25 -2.37
CA PHE A 105 -16.73 2.23 -1.94
C PHE A 105 -16.53 2.75 -0.51
N ASP A 106 -15.83 1.99 0.34
CA ASP A 106 -15.60 2.34 1.74
C ASP A 106 -14.25 1.77 2.19
N GLU A 107 -13.57 2.48 3.09
CA GLU A 107 -12.34 2.03 3.75
C GLU A 107 -12.57 1.46 5.16
N THR A 108 -13.80 1.58 5.66
CA THR A 108 -14.21 1.17 7.02
C THR A 108 -15.02 -0.12 6.98
N ASN A 109 -16.12 -0.17 6.21
CA ASN A 109 -16.95 -1.36 6.05
C ASN A 109 -16.45 -2.19 4.86
N LEU A 110 -15.34 -2.88 5.11
CA LEU A 110 -14.63 -3.66 4.10
C LEU A 110 -15.28 -5.02 3.87
N ILE A 111 -15.34 -5.43 2.60
CA ILE A 111 -15.81 -6.76 2.21
C ILE A 111 -14.57 -7.62 1.97
N GLU A 112 -14.37 -8.65 2.80
CA GLU A 112 -13.25 -9.58 2.62
C GLU A 112 -13.42 -10.40 1.34
N VAL A 113 -12.38 -10.41 0.51
CA VAL A 113 -12.32 -11.26 -0.67
C VAL A 113 -11.99 -12.68 -0.23
N ASN A 114 -12.85 -13.65 -0.58
CA ASN A 114 -12.60 -15.05 -0.24
C ASN A 114 -11.49 -15.65 -1.11
N LEU A 115 -10.26 -15.65 -0.59
CA LEU A 115 -9.07 -16.16 -1.28
C LEU A 115 -9.02 -17.70 -1.41
N LYS A 116 -9.87 -18.45 -0.70
CA LYS A 116 -9.87 -19.93 -0.77
C LYS A 116 -10.19 -20.46 -2.16
N ASN A 117 -10.90 -19.67 -2.97
CA ASN A 117 -11.27 -20.02 -4.33
C ASN A 117 -10.21 -19.58 -5.37
N HIS A 118 -9.11 -18.97 -4.95
CA HIS A 118 -8.08 -18.41 -5.83
C HIS A 118 -6.75 -19.13 -5.59
N GLY A 119 -6.53 -20.15 -6.43
CA GLY A 119 -5.80 -21.37 -6.12
C GLY A 119 -4.38 -21.25 -5.56
N ASN A 120 -3.69 -20.11 -5.66
CA ASN A 120 -2.37 -19.91 -5.02
C ASN A 120 -2.07 -18.42 -4.75
N VAL A 121 -3.09 -17.56 -4.65
CA VAL A 121 -2.87 -16.10 -4.55
C VAL A 121 -1.96 -15.72 -3.38
N ILE A 122 -2.08 -16.43 -2.25
CA ILE A 122 -1.23 -16.19 -1.08
C ILE A 122 0.25 -16.41 -1.44
N ASP A 123 0.58 -17.58 -2.00
CA ASP A 123 1.97 -17.94 -2.29
C ASP A 123 2.57 -17.12 -3.44
N ILE A 124 1.73 -16.79 -4.42
CA ILE A 124 2.12 -16.07 -5.63
C ILE A 124 2.28 -14.58 -5.36
N CYS A 125 1.35 -13.96 -4.63
CA CYS A 125 1.29 -12.50 -4.50
C CYS A 125 1.86 -11.95 -3.20
N PHE A 126 1.72 -12.66 -2.08
CA PHE A 126 2.22 -12.15 -0.80
C PHE A 126 3.73 -12.39 -0.67
N PRO A 127 4.44 -11.52 0.07
CA PRO A 127 5.83 -11.78 0.44
C PRO A 127 5.93 -13.06 1.28
N LYS A 128 7.04 -13.79 1.11
CA LYS A 128 7.35 -14.92 1.99
C LYS A 128 7.72 -14.36 3.37
N SER A 129 7.13 -14.95 4.41
CA SER A 129 7.41 -14.67 5.82
C SER A 129 8.80 -15.19 6.20
#